data_AF-A0A843U9G5-F1
#
_entry.id   AF-A0A843U9G5-F1
#
_cell.length_a   1.000
_cell.length_b   1.000
_cell.length_c   1.000
_cell.angle_alpha   90.00
_cell.angle_beta   90.00
_cell.angle_gamma   90.00
#
_symmetry.space_group_name_H-M   'P 1'
#
loop_
_entity.id
_entity.type
_entity.pdbx_description
1 polymer ?
#
loop_
_entity_poly.entity_id
_entity_poly.type
_entity_poly.pdbx_seq_one_letter_code
_entity_poly.pdbx_strand_id
1 'polypeptide(L)'
;MEDYRARYAGRLRLDRRVTVRLLEGRLAEQEVELTRLRTEVRALKEELVRVRASRDAGASSSTQPVRGDLTVRLQEALDRAEARVRELEAEREGSGVTTLQAQMEALRLEMETERRTMAAAMEELRDDRATMRGQGEREREAEAARARIVVDYEILKDRVLKKHREQQRQAQQATPARTGSAFASLDDIVSLGDPSVV
;
A
#
# COMPACT_ATOMS: atom_id res chain seq x y z
N MET A 1 1.87 10.59 16.62
CA MET A 1 3.11 9.77 16.47
C MET A 1 3.15 9.03 15.13
N GLU A 2 2.04 8.45 14.65
CA GLU A 2 1.98 7.73 13.36
C GLU A 2 2.27 8.60 12.13
N ASP A 3 1.79 9.84 12.12
CA ASP A 3 2.04 10.83 11.06
C ASP A 3 3.51 11.17 10.83
N TYR A 4 4.33 11.13 11.90
CA TYR A 4 5.75 11.45 11.83
C TYR A 4 6.55 10.29 11.21
N ARG A 5 6.18 9.04 11.53
CA ARG A 5 6.78 7.83 10.98
C ARG A 5 6.48 7.68 9.49
N ALA A 6 5.25 7.98 9.07
CA ALA A 6 4.85 7.94 7.67
C ALA A 6 5.61 8.97 6.82
N ARG A 7 5.75 10.21 7.31
CA ARG A 7 6.51 11.26 6.62
C ARG A 7 8.01 10.95 6.53
N TYR A 8 8.59 10.38 7.59
CA TYR A 8 10.00 10.00 7.61
C TYR A 8 10.30 8.85 6.65
N ALA A 9 9.45 7.82 6.62
CA ALA A 9 9.57 6.70 5.68
C ALA A 9 9.40 7.15 4.22
N GLY A 10 8.51 8.11 3.95
CA GLY A 10 8.35 8.71 2.62
C GLY A 10 9.62 9.44 2.16
N ARG A 11 10.26 10.21 3.05
CA ARG A 11 11.52 10.92 2.77
C ARG A 11 12.67 9.96 2.50
N LEU A 12 12.84 8.94 3.35
CA LEU A 12 13.90 7.93 3.20
C LEU A 12 13.82 7.18 1.85
N ARG A 13 12.61 6.85 1.39
CA ARG A 13 12.40 6.24 0.06
C ARG A 13 12.74 7.18 -1.08
N LEU A 14 12.41 8.47 -0.94
CA LEU A 14 12.74 9.46 -1.95
C LEU A 14 14.26 9.63 -2.04
N ASP A 15 14.93 9.71 -0.89
CA ASP A 15 16.39 9.85 -0.79
C ASP A 15 17.08 8.64 -1.42
N ARG A 16 16.66 7.41 -1.10
CA ARG A 16 17.21 6.19 -1.73
C ARG A 16 17.03 6.16 -3.25
N ARG A 17 15.87 6.59 -3.78
CA ARG A 17 15.63 6.67 -5.23
C ARG A 17 16.53 7.69 -5.90
N VAL A 18 16.73 8.84 -5.27
CA VAL A 18 17.62 9.89 -5.76
C VAL A 18 19.05 9.37 -5.76
N THR A 19 19.50 8.72 -4.68
CA THR A 19 20.83 8.11 -4.60
C THR A 19 21.06 7.09 -5.72
N VAL A 20 20.12 6.16 -5.96
CA VAL A 20 20.24 5.19 -7.06
C VAL A 20 20.38 5.88 -8.42
N ARG A 21 19.56 6.91 -8.71
CA ARG A 21 19.67 7.66 -9.97
C ARG A 21 20.99 8.40 -10.13
N LEU A 22 21.51 8.98 -9.04
CA LEU A 22 22.79 9.67 -9.08
C LEU A 22 23.94 8.69 -9.38
N LEU A 23 23.89 7.49 -8.79
CA LEU A 23 24.86 6.44 -9.07
C LEU A 23 24.75 5.89 -10.50
N GLU A 24 23.53 5.72 -11.01
CA GLU A 24 23.26 5.37 -12.42
C GLU A 24 23.85 6.41 -13.37
N GLY A 25 23.63 7.70 -13.08
CA GLY A 25 24.18 8.80 -13.89
C GLY A 25 25.70 8.78 -13.94
N ARG A 26 26.36 8.61 -12.80
CA ARG A 26 27.84 8.53 -12.72
C ARG A 26 28.40 7.33 -13.49
N LEU A 27 27.76 6.17 -13.39
CA LEU A 27 28.16 4.98 -14.15
C LEU A 27 28.00 5.19 -15.66
N ALA A 28 26.88 5.77 -16.07
CA ALA A 28 26.63 6.07 -17.48
C ALA A 28 27.63 7.09 -18.04
N GLU A 29 27.97 8.14 -17.28
CA GLU A 29 28.99 9.11 -17.66
C GLU A 29 30.36 8.46 -17.87
N GLN A 30 30.80 7.59 -16.94
CA GLN A 30 32.04 6.84 -17.08
C GLN A 30 32.03 5.90 -18.30
N GLU A 31 30.91 5.22 -18.57
CA GLU A 31 30.77 4.36 -19.75
C GLU A 31 30.86 5.14 -21.06
N VAL A 32 30.27 6.33 -21.10
CA VAL A 32 30.33 7.23 -22.26
C VAL A 32 31.76 7.75 -22.46
N GLU A 33 32.44 8.19 -21.39
CA GLU A 33 33.83 8.67 -21.45
C GLU A 33 34.78 7.57 -21.95
N LEU A 34 34.64 6.36 -21.41
CA LEU A 34 35.47 5.21 -21.78
C LEU A 34 35.23 4.79 -23.24
N THR A 35 33.96 4.81 -23.68
CA THR A 35 33.62 4.53 -25.08
C THR A 35 34.22 5.59 -26.01
N ARG A 36 34.09 6.88 -25.66
CA ARG A 36 34.70 7.98 -26.41
C ARG A 36 36.20 7.82 -26.54
N LEU A 37 36.91 7.58 -25.43
CA LEU A 37 38.37 7.42 -25.45
C LEU A 37 38.80 6.20 -26.27
N ARG A 38 38.09 5.08 -26.21
CA ARG A 38 38.36 3.92 -27.07
C ARG A 38 38.20 4.25 -28.55
N THR A 39 37.19 5.04 -28.92
CA THR A 39 37.02 5.49 -30.31
C THR A 39 38.14 6.44 -30.75
N GLU A 40 38.59 7.33 -29.86
CA GLU A 40 39.71 8.24 -30.12
C GLU A 40 41.03 7.48 -30.30
N VAL A 41 41.35 6.53 -29.41
CA VAL A 41 42.51 5.63 -29.53
C VAL A 41 42.49 4.90 -30.87
N ARG A 42 41.33 4.39 -31.29
CA ARG A 42 41.19 3.74 -32.60
C ARG A 42 41.47 4.70 -33.75
N ALA A 43 40.92 5.91 -33.72
CA ALA A 43 41.15 6.92 -34.74
C ALA A 43 42.62 7.32 -34.83
N LEU A 44 43.28 7.56 -33.68
CA LEU A 44 44.71 7.89 -33.61
C LEU A 44 45.59 6.77 -34.16
N LYS A 45 45.24 5.49 -33.87
CA LYS A 45 45.93 4.32 -34.46
C LYS A 45 45.80 4.29 -35.97
N GLU A 46 44.58 4.50 -36.49
CA GLU A 46 44.34 4.52 -37.93
C GLU A 46 45.09 5.67 -38.62
N GLU A 47 45.13 6.85 -38.01
CA GLU A 47 45.86 8.02 -38.53
C GLU A 47 47.38 7.79 -38.52
N LEU A 48 47.93 7.22 -37.45
CA LEU A 48 49.34 6.81 -37.39
C LEU A 48 49.72 5.83 -38.49
N VAL A 49 48.87 4.83 -38.74
CA VAL A 49 49.09 3.87 -39.84
C VAL A 49 49.08 4.58 -41.19
N ARG A 50 48.12 5.50 -41.43
CA ARG A 50 48.06 6.27 -42.68
C ARG A 50 49.29 7.16 -42.89
N VAL A 51 49.75 7.85 -41.85
CA VAL A 51 50.94 8.72 -41.92
C VAL A 51 52.20 7.90 -42.20
N ARG A 52 52.34 6.74 -41.54
CA ARG A 52 53.47 5.81 -41.79
C ARG A 52 53.43 5.24 -43.21
N ALA A 53 52.27 4.76 -43.67
CA ALA A 53 52.12 4.26 -45.04
C ALA A 53 52.40 5.34 -46.10
N SER A 54 51.98 6.58 -45.86
CA SER A 54 52.25 7.72 -46.75
C SER A 54 53.72 8.16 -46.76
N ARG A 55 54.46 7.86 -45.69
CA ARG A 55 55.92 8.05 -45.61
C ARG A 55 56.64 7.00 -46.44
N ASP A 56 56.24 5.73 -46.32
CA ASP A 56 56.87 4.61 -47.03
C ASP A 56 56.60 4.65 -48.54
N ALA A 57 55.40 5.08 -48.96
CA ALA A 57 55.04 5.26 -50.37
C ALA A 57 55.65 6.52 -51.03
N GLY A 58 56.13 7.48 -50.24
CA GLY A 58 56.56 8.81 -50.69
C GLY A 58 58.07 9.07 -50.57
N ALA A 59 58.91 8.04 -50.72
CA ALA A 59 60.35 8.05 -50.42
C ALA A 59 61.25 9.04 -51.22
N SER A 60 60.68 10.03 -51.92
CA SER A 60 61.43 10.98 -52.78
C SER A 60 61.16 12.47 -52.54
N SER A 61 60.54 12.90 -51.44
CA SER A 61 60.16 14.32 -51.25
C SER A 61 60.75 14.98 -50.00
N SER A 62 61.27 16.20 -50.16
CA SER A 62 61.94 17.09 -49.20
C SER A 62 61.10 17.54 -47.98
N THR A 63 59.96 16.89 -47.71
CA THR A 63 59.02 17.21 -46.61
C THR A 63 59.19 16.32 -45.36
N GLN A 64 60.32 15.61 -45.25
CA GLN A 64 60.61 14.66 -44.18
C GLN A 64 60.55 15.20 -42.73
N PRO A 65 61.10 16.38 -42.38
CA PRO A 65 61.12 16.82 -40.97
C PRO A 65 59.71 17.12 -40.42
N VAL A 66 58.84 17.74 -41.22
CA VAL A 66 57.45 18.07 -40.83
C VAL A 66 56.60 16.82 -40.59
N ARG A 67 56.84 15.74 -41.36
CA ARG A 67 56.17 14.44 -41.16
C ARG A 67 56.71 13.68 -39.95
N GLY A 68 58.00 13.83 -39.64
CA GLY A 68 58.60 13.31 -38.42
C GLY A 68 57.93 13.89 -37.17
N ASP A 69 57.82 15.21 -37.10
CA ASP A 69 57.17 15.92 -36.00
C ASP A 69 55.69 15.54 -35.83
N LEU A 70 54.95 15.39 -36.95
CA LEU A 70 53.56 14.94 -36.91
C LEU A 70 53.42 13.52 -36.34
N THR A 71 54.32 12.60 -36.74
CA THR A 71 54.28 11.21 -36.27
C THR A 71 54.56 11.13 -34.76
N VAL A 72 55.50 11.93 -34.26
CA VAL A 72 55.81 12.03 -32.82
C VAL A 72 54.61 12.57 -32.06
N ARG A 73 53.98 13.66 -32.53
CA ARG A 73 52.78 14.24 -31.88
C ARG A 73 51.59 13.27 -31.84
N LEU A 74 51.36 12.53 -32.92
CA LEU A 74 50.29 11.51 -32.96
C LEU A 74 50.59 10.35 -32.01
N GLN A 75 51.85 9.93 -31.89
CA GLN A 75 52.27 8.91 -30.93
C GLN A 75 52.08 9.38 -29.49
N GLU A 76 52.50 10.61 -29.16
CA GLU A 76 52.28 11.20 -27.83
C GLU A 76 50.79 11.39 -27.48
N ALA A 77 49.95 11.72 -28.48
CA ALA A 77 48.50 11.79 -28.29
C ALA A 77 47.90 10.39 -28.04
N LEU A 78 48.34 9.39 -28.79
CA LEU A 78 47.92 8.00 -28.61
C LEU A 78 48.30 7.47 -27.23
N ASP A 79 49.56 7.67 -26.82
CA ASP A 79 50.07 7.17 -25.54
C ASP A 79 49.31 7.83 -24.36
N ARG A 80 48.97 9.12 -24.47
CA ARG A 80 48.12 9.82 -23.48
C ARG A 80 46.70 9.28 -23.43
N ALA A 81 46.07 9.05 -24.59
CA ALA A 81 44.72 8.51 -24.66
C ALA A 81 44.67 7.07 -24.12
N GLU A 82 45.67 6.23 -24.45
CA GLU A 82 45.78 4.88 -23.91
C GLU A 82 46.04 4.86 -22.41
N ALA A 83 46.87 5.76 -21.88
CA ALA A 83 47.09 5.90 -20.45
C ALA A 83 45.79 6.25 -19.72
N ARG A 84 44.99 7.17 -20.27
CA ARG A 84 43.69 7.55 -19.70
C ARG A 84 42.67 6.42 -19.74
N VAL A 85 42.64 5.62 -20.81
CA VAL A 85 41.80 4.41 -20.88
C VAL A 85 42.18 3.42 -19.79
N ARG A 86 43.48 3.15 -19.60
CA ARG A 86 43.96 2.24 -18.55
C ARG A 86 43.61 2.73 -17.15
N GLU A 87 43.71 4.04 -16.90
CA GLU A 87 43.31 4.66 -15.63
C GLU A 87 41.83 4.44 -15.34
N LEU A 88 40.95 4.75 -16.30
CA LEU A 88 39.50 4.56 -16.14
C LEU A 88 39.09 3.09 -16.02
N GLU A 89 39.78 2.20 -16.74
CA GLU A 89 39.58 0.75 -16.60
C GLU A 89 40.05 0.25 -15.22
N ALA A 90 41.15 0.78 -14.70
CA ALA A 90 41.63 0.47 -13.35
C ALA A 90 40.72 1.04 -12.26
N GLU A 91 40.16 2.24 -12.42
CA GLU A 91 39.13 2.79 -11.52
C GLU A 91 37.87 1.91 -11.51
N ARG A 92 37.53 1.32 -12.66
CA ARG A 92 36.41 0.39 -12.82
C ARG A 92 36.68 -0.97 -12.19
N GLU A 93 37.86 -1.53 -12.39
CA GLU A 93 38.29 -2.83 -11.86
C GLU A 93 38.65 -2.79 -10.38
N GLY A 94 39.22 -1.68 -9.91
CA GLY A 94 39.75 -1.45 -8.57
C GLY A 94 38.71 -1.35 -7.45
N SER A 95 37.54 -1.96 -7.63
CA SER A 95 36.38 -2.00 -6.72
C SER A 95 35.39 -0.84 -6.82
N GLY A 96 35.69 0.28 -7.48
CA GLY A 96 34.79 1.43 -7.51
C GLY A 96 33.43 1.12 -8.15
N VAL A 97 33.44 0.62 -9.38
CA VAL A 97 32.21 0.33 -10.13
C VAL A 97 31.46 -0.88 -9.58
N THR A 98 32.17 -1.94 -9.18
CA THR A 98 31.54 -3.13 -8.58
C THR A 98 30.93 -2.82 -7.22
N THR A 99 31.56 -1.97 -6.40
CA THR A 99 31.00 -1.53 -5.11
C THR A 99 29.79 -0.63 -5.31
N LEU A 100 29.82 0.30 -6.27
CA LEU A 100 28.67 1.14 -6.60
C LEU A 100 27.48 0.33 -7.13
N GLN A 101 27.74 -0.65 -8.00
CA GLN A 101 26.73 -1.59 -8.48
C GLN A 101 26.12 -2.40 -7.33
N ALA A 102 26.96 -2.96 -6.45
CA ALA A 102 26.49 -3.68 -5.26
C ALA A 102 25.65 -2.79 -4.32
N GLN A 103 26.05 -1.53 -4.11
CA GLN A 103 25.29 -0.56 -3.33
C GLN A 103 23.93 -0.26 -3.97
N MET A 104 23.87 -0.10 -5.29
CA MET A 104 22.61 0.10 -6.01
C MET A 104 21.69 -1.12 -5.94
N GLU A 105 22.24 -2.33 -6.09
CA GLU A 105 21.46 -3.57 -5.98
C GLU A 105 20.90 -3.76 -4.57
N ALA A 106 21.70 -3.51 -3.54
CA ALA A 106 21.24 -3.52 -2.15
C ALA A 106 20.09 -2.53 -1.92
N LEU A 107 20.24 -1.28 -2.38
CA LEU A 107 19.18 -0.27 -2.26
C LEU A 107 17.91 -0.63 -3.03
N ARG A 108 18.04 -1.24 -4.21
CA ARG A 108 16.89 -1.72 -5.00
C ARG A 108 16.17 -2.86 -4.28
N LEU A 109 16.92 -3.80 -3.71
CA LEU A 109 16.36 -4.91 -2.94
C LEU A 109 15.63 -4.42 -1.68
N GLU A 110 16.21 -3.46 -0.96
CA GLU A 110 15.55 -2.82 0.20
C GLU A 110 14.25 -2.13 -0.22
N MET A 111 14.24 -1.37 -1.31
CA MET A 111 13.01 -0.74 -1.81
C MET A 111 11.96 -1.77 -2.26
N GLU A 112 12.39 -2.89 -2.84
CA GLU A 112 11.49 -3.95 -3.29
C GLU A 112 10.87 -4.72 -2.13
N THR A 113 11.67 -5.06 -1.12
CA THR A 113 11.17 -5.70 0.11
C THR A 113 10.21 -4.79 0.86
N GLU A 114 10.49 -3.49 0.97
CA GLU A 114 9.55 -2.50 1.51
C GLU A 114 8.25 -2.41 0.70
N ARG A 115 8.34 -2.46 -0.63
CA ARG A 115 7.14 -2.45 -1.49
C ARG A 115 6.30 -3.70 -1.27
N ARG A 116 6.92 -4.88 -1.18
CA ARG A 116 6.22 -6.15 -0.95
C ARG A 116 5.56 -6.19 0.43
N THR A 117 6.26 -5.76 1.46
CA THR A 117 5.70 -5.68 2.83
C THR A 117 4.54 -4.70 2.92
N MET A 118 4.66 -3.51 2.30
CA MET A 118 3.55 -2.55 2.23
C MET A 118 2.36 -3.10 1.44
N ALA A 119 2.60 -3.83 0.34
CA ALA A 119 1.54 -4.44 -0.44
C ALA A 119 0.78 -5.49 0.37
N ALA A 120 1.50 -6.36 1.09
CA ALA A 120 0.91 -7.36 1.97
C ALA A 120 0.06 -6.71 3.09
N ALA A 121 0.57 -5.67 3.75
CA ALA A 121 -0.19 -4.94 4.78
C ALA A 121 -1.45 -4.27 4.22
N MET A 122 -1.40 -3.77 2.98
CA MET A 122 -2.58 -3.17 2.32
C MET A 122 -3.61 -4.22 1.90
N GLU A 123 -3.19 -5.45 1.63
CA GLU A 123 -4.07 -6.59 1.34
C GLU A 123 -4.76 -7.08 2.63
N GLU A 124 -4.03 -7.23 3.72
CA GLU A 124 -4.57 -7.56 5.04
C GLU A 124 -5.63 -6.53 5.50
N LEU A 125 -5.33 -5.23 5.36
CA LEU A 125 -6.30 -4.16 5.66
C LEU A 125 -7.54 -4.17 4.73
N ARG A 126 -7.43 -4.70 3.52
CA ARG A 126 -8.59 -4.85 2.61
C ARG A 126 -9.46 -6.03 3.05
N ASP A 127 -8.84 -7.14 3.43
CA ASP A 127 -9.53 -8.33 3.90
C ASP A 127 -10.25 -8.07 5.24
N ASP A 128 -9.61 -7.34 6.15
CA ASP A 128 -10.22 -6.87 7.40
C ASP A 128 -11.42 -5.95 7.14
N ARG A 129 -11.33 -5.05 6.16
CA ARG A 129 -12.47 -4.21 5.78
C ARG A 129 -13.61 -5.03 5.17
N ALA A 130 -13.31 -6.06 4.40
CA ALA A 130 -14.31 -6.93 3.80
C ALA A 130 -15.04 -7.74 4.87
N THR A 131 -14.31 -8.30 5.85
CA THR A 131 -14.89 -9.05 6.96
C THR A 131 -15.76 -8.16 7.85
N MET A 132 -15.30 -6.96 8.22
CA MET A 132 -16.08 -6.00 9.01
C MET A 132 -17.36 -5.56 8.29
N ARG A 133 -17.33 -5.35 6.97
CA ARG A 133 -18.55 -5.06 6.19
C ARG A 133 -19.54 -6.21 6.23
N GLY A 134 -19.06 -7.45 6.03
CA GLY A 134 -19.91 -8.63 6.10
C GLY A 134 -20.52 -8.85 7.49
N GLN A 135 -19.80 -8.51 8.56
CA GLN A 135 -20.34 -8.53 9.92
C GLN A 135 -21.44 -7.47 10.11
N GLY A 136 -21.21 -6.23 9.68
CA GLY A 136 -22.23 -5.17 9.77
C GLY A 136 -23.49 -5.46 8.94
N GLU A 137 -23.35 -6.13 7.79
CA GLU A 137 -24.50 -6.59 7.01
C GLU A 137 -25.30 -7.67 7.74
N ARG A 138 -24.64 -8.65 8.36
CA ARG A 138 -25.29 -9.69 9.18
C ARG A 138 -25.98 -9.11 10.41
N GLU A 139 -25.39 -8.11 11.05
CA GLU A 139 -26.01 -7.42 12.20
C GLU A 139 -27.28 -6.68 11.78
N ARG A 140 -27.25 -5.95 10.67
CA ARG A 140 -28.45 -5.26 10.13
C ARG A 140 -29.55 -6.25 9.75
N GLU A 141 -29.19 -7.39 9.17
CA GLU A 141 -30.15 -8.45 8.85
C GLU A 141 -30.77 -9.05 10.12
N ALA A 142 -29.95 -9.30 11.14
CA ALA A 142 -30.43 -9.79 12.44
C ALA A 142 -31.34 -8.78 13.15
N GLU A 143 -31.03 -7.49 13.07
CA GLU A 143 -31.86 -6.41 13.61
C GLU A 143 -33.19 -6.29 12.86
N ALA A 144 -33.17 -6.36 11.53
CA ALA A 144 -34.39 -6.40 10.72
C ALA A 144 -35.26 -7.63 11.02
N ALA A 145 -34.65 -8.79 11.26
CA ALA A 145 -35.37 -10.01 11.67
C ALA A 145 -36.01 -9.85 13.06
N ARG A 146 -35.30 -9.25 14.02
CA ARG A 146 -35.85 -8.93 15.36
C ARG A 146 -37.03 -7.96 15.27
N ALA A 147 -36.93 -6.92 14.44
CA ALA A 147 -38.01 -5.97 14.23
C ALA A 147 -39.29 -6.65 13.67
N ARG A 148 -39.13 -7.58 12.72
CA ARG A 148 -40.26 -8.38 12.19
C ARG A 148 -40.93 -9.22 13.28
N ILE A 149 -40.14 -9.89 14.13
CA ILE A 149 -40.66 -10.70 15.23
C ILE A 149 -41.48 -9.86 16.21
N VAL A 150 -41.03 -8.63 16.53
CA VAL A 150 -41.77 -7.71 17.41
C VAL A 150 -43.12 -7.34 16.80
N VAL A 151 -43.14 -6.97 15.52
CA VAL A 151 -44.38 -6.62 14.81
C VAL A 151 -45.36 -7.81 14.78
N ASP A 152 -44.88 -9.00 14.45
CA ASP A 152 -45.71 -10.21 14.41
C ASP A 152 -46.28 -10.55 15.79
N TYR A 153 -45.49 -10.37 16.85
CA TYR A 153 -45.92 -10.55 18.23
C TYR A 153 -47.03 -9.56 18.63
N GLU A 154 -46.90 -8.28 18.26
CA GLU A 154 -47.93 -7.27 18.53
C GLU A 154 -49.25 -7.59 17.81
N ILE A 155 -49.19 -7.98 16.53
CA ILE A 155 -50.36 -8.41 15.76
C ILE A 155 -51.04 -9.62 16.42
N LEU A 156 -50.25 -10.60 16.86
CA LEU A 156 -50.78 -11.79 17.52
C LEU A 156 -51.43 -11.45 18.86
N LYS A 157 -50.78 -10.61 19.67
CA LYS A 157 -51.29 -10.12 20.95
C LYS A 157 -52.64 -9.44 20.78
N ASP A 158 -52.77 -8.54 19.80
CA ASP A 158 -54.02 -7.85 19.52
C ASP A 158 -55.13 -8.80 19.07
N ARG A 159 -54.78 -9.80 18.26
CA ARG A 159 -55.72 -10.85 17.83
C ARG A 159 -56.23 -11.69 19.01
N VAL A 160 -55.34 -12.06 19.93
CA VAL A 160 -55.69 -12.81 21.15
C VAL A 160 -56.57 -11.97 22.06
N LEU A 161 -56.21 -10.69 22.29
CA LEU A 161 -57.01 -9.77 23.10
C LEU A 161 -58.40 -9.54 22.51
N LYS A 162 -58.50 -9.40 21.18
CA LYS A 162 -59.79 -9.26 20.48
C LYS A 162 -60.66 -10.51 20.68
N LYS A 163 -60.10 -11.71 20.49
CA LYS A 163 -60.81 -12.98 20.75
C LYS A 163 -61.28 -13.09 22.20
N HIS A 164 -60.45 -12.71 23.16
CA HIS A 164 -60.81 -12.77 24.58
C HIS A 164 -61.97 -11.81 24.90
N ARG A 165 -61.95 -10.58 24.36
CA ARG A 165 -63.05 -9.62 24.52
C ARG A 165 -64.35 -10.10 23.88
N GLU A 166 -64.27 -10.74 22.71
CA GLU A 166 -65.43 -11.34 22.03
C GLU A 166 -66.01 -12.49 22.85
N GLN A 167 -65.18 -13.36 23.41
CA GLN A 167 -65.60 -14.44 24.32
C GLN A 167 -66.27 -13.90 25.59
N GLN A 168 -65.72 -12.83 26.19
CA GLN A 168 -66.34 -12.18 27.35
C GLN A 168 -67.71 -11.58 27.03
N ARG A 169 -67.86 -10.94 25.86
CA ARG A 169 -69.16 -10.42 25.39
C ARG A 169 -70.18 -11.54 25.16
N GLN A 170 -69.76 -12.65 24.57
CA GLN A 170 -70.62 -13.83 24.38
C GLN A 170 -71.03 -14.45 25.73
N ALA A 171 -70.11 -14.53 26.69
CA ALA A 171 -70.42 -15.01 28.04
C ALA A 171 -71.41 -14.10 28.79
N GLN A 172 -71.28 -12.77 28.64
CA GLN A 172 -72.22 -11.81 29.23
C GLN A 172 -73.62 -11.90 28.58
N GLN A 173 -73.70 -12.12 27.27
CA GLN A 173 -74.96 -12.30 26.54
C GLN A 173 -75.62 -13.66 26.78
N ALA A 174 -74.87 -14.68 27.20
CA ALA A 174 -75.38 -16.01 27.53
C ALA A 174 -75.94 -16.12 28.96
N THR A 175 -75.96 -15.04 29.74
CA THR A 175 -76.60 -15.00 31.07
C THR A 175 -78.07 -14.60 30.92
N PRO A 176 -79.06 -15.50 31.08
CA PRO A 176 -80.45 -15.09 31.05
C PRO A 176 -80.80 -14.35 32.35
N ALA A 177 -81.50 -13.22 32.24
CA ALA A 177 -82.15 -12.55 33.36
C ALA A 177 -83.13 -13.53 34.02
N ARG A 178 -82.78 -14.06 35.20
CA ARG A 178 -83.65 -14.92 35.99
C ARG A 178 -84.29 -14.10 37.11
N THR A 179 -85.53 -13.70 36.83
CA THR A 179 -86.69 -13.50 37.73
C THR A 179 -86.48 -13.54 39.25
N GLY A 180 -86.85 -12.43 39.90
CA GLY A 180 -87.49 -12.26 41.22
C GLY A 180 -87.23 -13.24 42.36
N SER A 181 -86.76 -12.71 43.50
CA SER A 181 -87.14 -13.18 44.85
C SER A 181 -86.74 -12.16 45.91
N ALA A 182 -87.52 -12.12 46.99
CA ALA A 182 -87.59 -11.09 48.03
C ALA A 182 -86.28 -10.83 48.78
N PHE A 183 -86.01 -9.55 49.06
CA PHE A 183 -85.16 -9.13 50.18
C PHE A 183 -86.05 -8.57 51.28
N ALA A 184 -86.21 -9.36 52.35
CA ALA A 184 -86.64 -8.89 53.64
C ALA A 184 -85.51 -8.04 54.25
N SER A 185 -85.90 -6.92 54.85
CA SER A 185 -85.07 -5.98 55.59
C SER A 185 -84.39 -6.65 56.79
N LEU A 186 -83.09 -6.42 56.93
CA LEU A 186 -82.24 -6.80 58.06
C LEU A 186 -82.27 -5.71 59.15
N ASP A 187 -83.47 -5.35 59.63
CA ASP A 187 -83.66 -4.42 60.78
C ASP A 187 -83.93 -5.16 62.11
N ASP A 188 -84.02 -6.49 62.09
CA ASP A 188 -84.12 -7.29 63.30
C ASP A 188 -82.88 -8.19 63.39
N ILE A 189 -81.90 -7.81 64.23
CA ILE A 189 -81.13 -8.68 65.15
C ILE A 189 -79.96 -7.88 65.74
N VAL A 190 -79.97 -7.78 67.08
CA VAL A 190 -78.97 -7.25 68.04
C VAL A 190 -79.10 -5.77 68.43
N SER A 191 -80.01 -5.50 69.37
CA SER A 191 -79.86 -4.43 70.36
C SER A 191 -80.23 -4.96 71.75
N LEU A 192 -79.22 -5.42 72.49
CA LEU A 192 -79.12 -5.56 73.95
C LEU A 192 -77.59 -5.59 74.20
N GLY A 193 -76.94 -4.47 74.57
CA GLY A 193 -76.78 -4.00 75.95
C GLY A 193 -75.78 -4.92 76.69
N ASP A 194 -74.62 -4.51 77.21
CA ASP A 194 -74.05 -3.20 77.51
C ASP A 194 -72.52 -3.39 77.75
N PRO A 195 -71.73 -2.31 77.90
CA PRO A 195 -70.27 -2.30 77.83
C PRO A 195 -69.58 -2.48 79.18
N SER A 196 -68.29 -2.86 79.12
CA SER A 196 -67.21 -2.63 80.10
C SER A 196 -67.32 -3.30 81.48
N VAL A 197 -66.26 -4.03 81.87
CA VAL A 197 -65.45 -3.84 83.11
C VAL A 197 -64.37 -4.97 83.15
N VAL A 198 -63.10 -4.54 83.07
CA VAL A 198 -61.81 -5.18 83.45
C VAL A 198 -61.31 -6.37 82.65
#